data_AF-A0A854CPQ6-F1
#
_entry.id   AF-A0A854CPQ6-F1
#
_cell.length_a   1.000
_cell.length_b   1.000
_cell.length_c   1.000
_cell.angle_alpha   90.00
_cell.angle_beta   90.00
_cell.angle_gamma   90.00
#
_symmetry.space_group_name_H-M   'P 1'
#
loop_
_entity.id
_entity.type
_entity.pdbx_description
1 polymer ?
#
loop_
_entity_poly.entity_id
_entity_poly.type
_entity_poly.pdbx_seq_one_letter_code
_entity_poly.pdbx_strand_id
1 'polypeptide(L)'
;MQLTFGDAEYNGKRKRKRKRKRTRREVFLAEMDQVVPWKDLLALIEPHYPKSGQPGRQPYRLKTMLRIRWSQLASATRQLNLENSSSNA
;
A
#
# COMPACT_ATOMS: atom_id res chain seq x y z
N MET A 1 1.96 4.85 -44.28
CA MET A 1 1.13 3.85 -43.56
C MET A 1 0.41 4.57 -42.44
N GLN A 2 -0.93 4.72 -42.54
CA GLN A 2 -1.74 5.34 -41.49
C GLN A 2 -1.95 4.32 -40.37
N LEU A 3 -1.58 4.69 -39.15
CA LEU A 3 -1.86 3.88 -37.96
C LEU A 3 -3.35 3.96 -37.69
N THR A 4 -4.02 2.82 -37.85
CA THR A 4 -5.47 2.72 -37.61
C THR A 4 -5.74 2.88 -36.11
N PHE A 5 -6.93 3.38 -35.76
CA PHE A 5 -7.35 3.52 -34.36
C PHE A 5 -7.22 2.19 -33.58
N GLY A 6 -7.41 1.05 -34.27
CA GLY A 6 -7.19 -0.30 -33.72
C GLY A 6 -5.74 -0.58 -33.31
N ASP A 7 -4.75 -0.16 -34.11
CA ASP A 7 -3.32 -0.34 -33.80
C ASP A 7 -2.86 0.54 -32.64
N ALA A 8 -3.40 1.76 -32.53
CA ALA A 8 -3.12 2.67 -31.42
C ALA A 8 -3.65 2.13 -30.09
N GLU A 9 -4.86 1.56 -30.07
CA GLU A 9 -5.41 0.90 -28.89
C GLU A 9 -4.64 -0.38 -28.52
N TYR A 10 -4.27 -1.20 -29.50
CA TYR A 10 -3.56 -2.45 -29.26
C TYR A 10 -2.15 -2.20 -28.69
N ASN A 11 -1.44 -1.22 -29.22
CA ASN A 11 -0.14 -0.77 -28.69
C ASN A 11 -0.27 -0.09 -27.32
N GLY A 12 -1.34 0.69 -27.10
CA GLY A 12 -1.66 1.31 -25.81
C GLY A 12 -1.94 0.27 -24.72
N LYS A 13 -2.71 -0.77 -25.02
CA LYS A 13 -3.03 -1.88 -24.09
C LYS A 13 -1.79 -2.70 -23.76
N ARG A 14 -0.93 -3.03 -24.74
CA ARG A 14 0.36 -3.72 -24.50
C ARG A 14 1.38 -2.88 -23.71
N LYS A 15 1.51 -1.58 -24.00
CA LYS A 15 2.39 -0.67 -23.23
C LYS A 15 1.89 -0.45 -21.81
N ARG A 16 0.57 -0.30 -21.59
CA ARG A 16 -0.04 -0.21 -20.25
C ARG A 16 0.09 -1.51 -19.45
N LYS A 17 0.02 -2.68 -20.09
CA LYS A 17 0.24 -3.98 -19.44
C LYS A 17 1.70 -4.20 -19.01
N ARG A 18 2.67 -3.71 -19.81
CA ARG A 18 4.12 -3.82 -19.53
C ARG A 18 4.63 -2.78 -18.54
N LYS A 19 4.10 -1.56 -18.56
CA LYS A 19 4.28 -0.57 -17.49
C LYS A 19 3.09 -0.65 -16.55
N ARG A 20 3.03 -1.67 -15.70
CA ARG A 20 2.30 -1.52 -14.42
C ARG A 20 2.99 -0.34 -13.73
N LYS A 21 2.40 0.85 -13.86
CA LYS A 21 2.85 2.04 -13.14
C LYS A 21 2.82 1.63 -11.68
N ARG A 22 3.99 1.62 -11.02
CA ARG A 22 4.06 1.33 -9.59
C ARG A 22 3.02 2.19 -8.91
N THR A 23 2.11 1.54 -8.20
CA THR A 23 1.06 2.28 -7.51
C THR A 23 1.73 3.11 -6.42
N ARG A 24 1.20 4.30 -6.11
CA ARG A 24 1.79 5.14 -5.04
C ARG A 24 1.88 4.38 -3.71
N ARG A 25 0.95 3.44 -3.50
CA ARG A 25 0.95 2.51 -2.38
C ARG A 25 2.18 1.60 -2.37
N GLU A 26 2.58 1.06 -3.51
CA GLU A 26 3.80 0.24 -3.62
C GLU A 26 5.06 1.04 -3.34
N VAL A 27 5.12 2.29 -3.81
CA VAL A 27 6.27 3.19 -3.53
C VAL A 27 6.37 3.47 -2.04
N PHE A 28 5.25 3.85 -1.42
CA PHE A 28 5.20 4.11 0.01
C PHE A 28 5.55 2.88 0.86
N LEU A 29 5.07 1.68 0.47
CA LEU A 29 5.44 0.44 1.13
C LEU A 29 6.93 0.12 0.99
N ALA A 30 7.54 0.45 -0.15
CA ALA A 30 8.97 0.25 -0.38
C ALA A 30 9.82 1.21 0.46
N GLU A 31 9.43 2.49 0.54
CA GLU A 31 10.06 3.47 1.42
C GLU A 31 9.94 3.03 2.88
N MET A 32 8.73 2.68 3.32
CA MET A 32 8.45 2.09 4.63
C MET A 32 9.32 0.88 4.97
N ASP A 33 9.49 -0.04 4.02
CA ASP A 33 10.32 -1.23 4.21
C ASP A 33 11.80 -0.86 4.46
N GLN A 34 12.26 0.32 4.01
CA GLN A 34 13.61 0.83 4.26
C GLN A 34 13.74 1.62 5.57
N VAL A 35 12.73 2.45 5.92
CA VAL A 35 12.84 3.32 7.11
C VAL A 35 12.49 2.60 8.41
N VAL A 36 11.66 1.55 8.35
CA VAL A 36 11.16 0.87 9.55
C VAL A 36 12.01 -0.36 9.87
N PRO A 37 12.60 -0.45 11.09
CA PRO A 37 13.27 -1.66 11.56
C PRO A 37 12.23 -2.72 11.95
N TRP A 38 11.68 -3.43 10.95
CA TRP A 38 10.59 -4.38 11.16
C TRP A 38 10.91 -5.51 12.13
N LYS A 39 12.17 -5.94 12.21
CA LYS A 39 12.56 -7.02 13.13
C LYS A 39 12.39 -6.59 14.59
N ASP A 40 12.95 -5.44 14.94
CA ASP A 40 12.92 -4.91 16.30
C ASP A 40 11.51 -4.50 16.70
N LEU A 41 10.77 -3.91 15.75
CA LEU A 41 9.39 -3.51 15.96
C LEU A 41 8.45 -4.71 16.13
N LEU A 42 8.66 -5.80 15.39
CA LEU A 42 7.90 -7.03 15.61
C LEU A 42 8.25 -7.68 16.95
N ALA A 43 9.53 -7.71 17.34
CA ALA A 43 9.97 -8.25 18.63
C ALA A 43 9.37 -7.48 19.82
N LEU A 44 9.17 -6.16 19.69
CA LEU A 44 8.52 -5.34 20.72
C LEU A 44 7.01 -5.62 20.81
N ILE A 45 6.34 -5.91 19.69
CA ILE A 45 4.88 -6.08 19.67
C ILE A 45 4.48 -7.54 19.95
N GLU A 46 5.34 -8.51 19.65
CA GLU A 46 5.06 -9.94 19.84
C GLU A 46 4.60 -10.33 21.26
N PRO A 47 5.14 -9.78 22.36
CA PRO A 47 4.67 -10.06 23.73
C PRO A 47 3.25 -9.56 24.00
N HIS A 48 2.83 -8.50 23.30
CA HIS A 48 1.51 -7.86 23.47
C HIS A 48 0.48 -8.37 22.45
N TYR A 49 0.92 -9.13 21.44
CA TYR A 49 0.02 -9.64 20.41
C TYR A 49 -0.61 -10.95 20.86
N PRO A 50 -1.95 -11.10 20.78
CA PRO A 50 -2.61 -12.33 21.16
C PRO A 50 -2.10 -13.49 20.29
N LYS A 51 -1.38 -14.41 20.91
CA LYS A 51 -0.94 -15.65 20.27
C LYS A 51 -2.18 -16.52 20.06
N SER A 52 -2.36 -17.01 18.84
CA SER A 52 -3.47 -17.86 18.37
C SER A 52 -3.90 -18.86 19.45
N GLY A 53 -5.10 -18.69 19.99
CA GLY A 53 -5.61 -19.56 21.08
C GLY A 53 -7.04 -19.27 21.54
N GLN A 54 -7.66 -18.14 21.16
CA GLN A 54 -9.06 -17.88 21.48
C GLN A 54 -10.03 -18.50 20.45
N PRO A 55 -11.18 -19.04 20.87
CA PRO A 55 -12.18 -19.56 19.95
C PRO A 55 -12.74 -18.42 19.09
N GLY A 56 -12.45 -18.45 17.78
CA GLY A 56 -12.88 -17.41 16.85
C GLY A 56 -11.92 -17.21 15.67
N ARG A 57 -11.97 -16.02 15.07
CA ARG A 57 -11.15 -15.67 13.90
C ARG A 57 -9.69 -15.55 14.32
N GLN A 58 -8.83 -16.35 13.71
CA GLN A 58 -7.40 -16.29 13.96
C GLN A 58 -6.86 -14.88 13.66
N PRO A 59 -6.08 -14.28 14.59
CA PRO A 59 -5.41 -13.01 14.33
C PRO A 59 -4.54 -13.14 13.08
N TYR A 60 -4.64 -12.16 12.17
CA TYR A 60 -3.74 -12.10 11.03
C TYR A 60 -2.29 -12.06 11.52
N ARG A 61 -1.37 -12.68 10.78
CA ARG A 61 0.08 -12.60 11.07
C ARG A 61 0.46 -11.14 11.36
N LEU A 62 1.09 -10.88 12.49
CA LEU A 62 1.36 -9.53 13.01
C LEU A 62 1.97 -8.61 11.94
N LYS A 63 2.96 -9.12 11.20
CA LYS A 63 3.60 -8.42 10.07
C LYS A 63 2.62 -7.99 8.98
N THR A 64 1.66 -8.85 8.63
CA THR A 64 0.64 -8.56 7.62
C THR A 64 -0.37 -7.53 8.13
N MET A 65 -0.84 -7.69 9.37
CA MET A 65 -1.78 -6.74 9.98
C MET A 65 -1.17 -5.34 10.05
N LEU A 66 0.08 -5.23 10.48
CA LEU A 66 0.81 -3.98 10.58
C LEU A 66 0.97 -3.28 9.22
N ARG A 67 1.30 -4.04 8.17
CA ARG A 67 1.40 -3.50 6.79
C ARG A 67 0.07 -2.99 6.26
N ILE A 68 -1.04 -3.66 6.58
CA ILE A 68 -2.39 -3.22 6.21
C ILE A 68 -2.72 -1.93 6.96
N ARG A 69 -2.51 -1.90 8.28
CA ARG A 69 -2.79 -0.75 9.13
C ARG A 69 -2.00 0.47 8.66
N TRP A 70 -0.73 0.28 8.35
CA TRP A 70 0.13 1.37 7.88
C TRP A 70 -0.28 1.89 6.49
N SER A 71 -0.67 0.99 5.58
CA SER A 71 -1.24 1.38 4.28
C SER A 71 -2.51 2.22 4.44
N GLN A 72 -3.40 1.81 5.36
CA GLN A 72 -4.66 2.51 5.65
C GLN A 72 -4.41 3.86 6.33
N LEU A 73 -3.49 3.91 7.29
CA LEU A 73 -3.09 5.15 7.95
C LEU A 73 -2.57 6.17 6.94
N ALA A 74 -1.67 5.76 6.05
CA ALA A 74 -1.12 6.65 5.03
C ALA A 74 -2.15 7.17 4.03
N SER A 75 -3.19 6.39 3.71
CA SER A 75 -4.31 6.90 2.93
C SER A 75 -5.15 7.92 3.71
N ALA A 76 -5.39 7.69 5.00
CA ALA A 76 -6.18 8.59 5.85
C ALA A 76 -5.48 9.93 6.10
N THR A 77 -4.18 9.91 6.42
CA THR A 77 -3.39 11.14 6.61
C THR A 77 -3.37 12.02 5.35
N ARG A 78 -3.48 11.40 4.18
CA ARG A 78 -3.47 12.11 2.90
C ARG A 78 -4.80 12.77 2.56
N GLN A 79 -5.93 12.19 2.98
CA GLN A 79 -7.26 12.80 2.81
C GLN A 79 -7.36 14.10 3.61
N LEU A 80 -6.92 14.08 4.88
CA LEU A 80 -6.90 15.28 5.73
C LEU A 80 -6.00 16.39 5.16
N ASN A 81 -4.84 16.05 4.59
CA ASN A 81 -3.97 17.06 3.95
C ASN A 81 -4.56 17.65 2.65
N LEU A 82 -5.39 16.90 1.93
CA LEU A 82 -6.10 17.42 0.74
C LEU A 82 -7.25 18.34 1.14
N GLU A 83 -7.98 18.00 2.20
CA GLU A 83 -9.05 18.83 2.76
C GLU A 83 -8.50 20.14 3.36
N ASN A 84 -7.38 20.09 4.09
CA ASN A 84 -6.72 21.29 4.63
C ASN A 84 -6.09 22.19 3.55
N SER A 85 -5.78 21.65 2.37
CA SER A 85 -5.30 22.45 1.23
C SER A 85 -6.44 23.12 0.45
N SER A 86 -7.65 22.54 0.49
CA SER A 86 -8.84 23.13 -0.13
C SER A 86 -9.54 24.16 0.75
N SER A 87 -9.23 24.21 2.05
CA SER A 87 -9.76 25.20 2.99
C SER A 87 -8.88 26.45 3.13
N ASN A 88 -7.65 26.43 2.59
CA ASN A 88 -6.71 27.56 2.61
C ASN A 88 -6.56 28.25 1.23
N ALA A 89 -7.48 27.98 0.30
CA ALA A 89 -7.60 28.63 -1.00
C ALA A 89 -8.99 29.25 -1.12
#